data_AF-A0A6M4YI86-F1
#
_entry.id   AF-A0A6M4YI86-F1
#
_cell.length_a   1.000
_cell.length_b   1.000
_cell.length_c   1.000
_cell.angle_alpha   90.00
_cell.angle_beta   90.00
_cell.angle_gamma   90.00
#
_symmetry.space_group_name_H-M   'P 1'
#
loop_
_entity.id
_entity.type
_entity.pdbx_description
1 polymer ?
#
loop_
_entity_poly.entity_id
_entity_poly.type
_entity_poly.pdbx_seq_one_letter_code
_entity_poly.pdbx_strand_id
1 'polypeptide(L)'
;MNSIALKAGVRYSLFAVGQLLDPSGETIEPLLLTDTGRVVATEAQLRVLHAAPTAPAVDIYLTAGTDISGASPALKAVPFKADSGYLAIAAGDYQVTVTASGDKAPVIGPLPVTLANGQVLTAAALSDSVGGVDPGLLILDDISSKK
;
A
#
# COMPACT_ATOMS: atom_id res chain seq x y z
N MET A 1 -14.66 20.80 -11.95
CA MET A 1 -14.41 20.35 -10.58
C MET A 1 -14.99 18.96 -10.43
N ASN A 2 -14.17 17.94 -10.21
CA ASN A 2 -14.68 16.59 -9.92
C ASN A 2 -15.19 16.56 -8.48
N SER A 3 -16.50 16.51 -8.30
CA SER A 3 -17.12 16.34 -6.98
C SER A 3 -17.11 14.86 -6.60
N ILE A 4 -16.61 14.54 -5.40
CA ILE A 4 -16.64 13.19 -4.84
C ILE A 4 -17.82 13.10 -3.87
N ALA A 5 -18.73 12.16 -4.11
CA ALA A 5 -19.90 11.96 -3.25
C ALA A 5 -19.55 11.03 -2.08
N LEU A 6 -19.73 11.51 -0.85
CA LEU A 6 -19.54 10.74 0.38
C LEU A 6 -20.89 10.25 0.90
N LYS A 7 -20.94 9.02 1.41
CA LYS A 7 -22.14 8.47 2.04
C LYS A 7 -22.05 8.58 3.56
N ALA A 8 -23.13 9.01 4.20
CA ALA A 8 -23.22 9.06 5.66
C ALA A 8 -23.00 7.65 6.26
N GLY A 9 -22.26 7.58 7.36
CA GLY A 9 -21.95 6.32 8.05
C GLY A 9 -20.87 5.45 7.39
N VAL A 10 -20.25 5.91 6.30
CA VAL A 10 -19.14 5.21 5.64
C VAL A 10 -17.82 5.88 6.01
N ARG A 11 -16.77 5.07 6.25
CA ARG A 11 -15.40 5.55 6.47
C ARG A 11 -14.63 5.49 5.15
N TYR A 12 -13.76 6.47 4.94
CA TYR A 12 -12.98 6.59 3.72
C TYR A 12 -11.56 7.03 4.02
N SER A 13 -10.63 6.54 3.21
CA SER A 13 -9.26 7.01 3.13
C SER A 13 -9.08 7.71 1.78
N LEU A 14 -8.56 8.94 1.81
CA LEU A 14 -8.33 9.75 0.62
C LEU A 14 -6.83 9.96 0.43
N PHE A 15 -6.31 9.53 -0.72
CA PHE A 15 -4.91 9.69 -1.10
C PHE A 15 -4.80 10.70 -2.25
N ALA A 16 -3.84 11.61 -2.18
CA ALA A 16 -3.41 12.38 -3.35
C ALA A 16 -2.35 11.55 -4.08
N VAL A 17 -2.62 11.15 -5.31
CA VAL A 17 -1.74 10.29 -6.12
C VAL A 17 -1.51 10.93 -7.48
N GLY A 18 -0.41 10.57 -8.14
CA GLY A 18 0.02 11.20 -9.39
C GLY A 18 1.29 12.03 -9.18
N GLN A 19 1.66 12.81 -10.19
CA GLN A 19 2.92 13.57 -10.20
C GLN A 19 2.68 15.06 -10.30
N LEU A 20 3.51 15.81 -9.58
CA LEU A 20 3.66 17.25 -9.79
C LEU A 20 4.68 17.46 -10.92
N LEU A 21 4.24 17.82 -12.13
CA LEU A 21 5.13 18.14 -13.26
C LEU A 21 5.04 19.65 -13.56
N ASP A 22 6.17 20.36 -13.67
CA ASP A 22 6.19 21.77 -14.10
C ASP A 22 6.01 21.93 -15.63
N PRO A 23 5.53 23.08 -16.14
CA PRO A 23 4.51 23.97 -15.59
C PRO A 23 3.10 23.69 -16.19
N SER A 24 2.87 22.55 -16.85
CA SER A 24 1.61 22.27 -17.57
C SER A 24 1.17 20.80 -17.62
N GLY A 25 1.65 19.94 -16.71
CA GLY A 25 1.46 18.49 -16.82
C GLY A 25 1.17 17.75 -15.51
N GLU A 26 0.59 18.40 -14.50
CA GLU A 26 0.27 17.73 -13.24
C GLU A 26 -0.79 16.63 -13.44
N THR A 27 -0.53 15.46 -12.86
CA THR A 27 -1.47 14.32 -12.84
C THR A 27 -2.01 14.04 -11.45
N ILE A 28 -1.75 14.94 -10.49
CA ILE A 28 -2.24 14.78 -9.12
C ILE A 28 -3.77 14.74 -9.10
N GLU A 29 -4.30 13.63 -8.61
CA GLU A 29 -5.73 13.41 -8.49
C GLU A 29 -6.08 12.74 -7.15
N PRO A 30 -7.31 12.94 -6.65
CA PRO A 30 -7.81 12.23 -5.49
C PRO A 30 -8.10 10.76 -5.81
N LEU A 31 -7.56 9.85 -5.00
CA LEU A 31 -7.96 8.45 -4.94
C LEU A 31 -8.72 8.20 -3.63
N LEU A 32 -10.05 8.10 -3.73
CA LEU A 32 -10.92 7.79 -2.60
C LEU A 32 -11.12 6.28 -2.49
N LEU A 33 -10.74 5.71 -1.34
CA LEU A 33 -10.97 4.31 -1.01
C LEU A 33 -11.99 4.20 0.13
N THR A 34 -12.85 3.19 0.06
CA THR A 34 -13.82 2.89 1.14
C THR A 34 -13.19 1.98 2.17
N ASP A 35 -13.32 2.33 3.45
CA ASP A 35 -12.74 1.55 4.56
C ASP A 35 -13.72 0.53 5.12
N THR A 36 -13.53 -0.73 4.71
CA THR A 36 -14.29 -1.89 5.18
C THR A 36 -13.56 -2.70 6.26
N GLY A 37 -12.31 -2.35 6.54
CA GLY A 37 -11.48 -2.98 7.57
C GLY A 37 -12.08 -2.85 8.97
N ARG A 38 -11.93 -3.89 9.78
CA ARG A 38 -12.47 -3.97 11.13
C ARG A 38 -11.49 -4.69 12.04
N VAL A 39 -11.50 -4.35 13.32
CA VAL A 39 -10.65 -5.03 14.30
C VAL A 39 -11.08 -6.50 14.41
N VAL A 40 -10.13 -7.42 14.25
CA VAL A 40 -10.33 -8.86 14.42
C VAL A 40 -9.32 -9.37 15.45
N ALA A 41 -9.78 -10.02 16.52
CA ALA A 41 -8.92 -10.38 17.65
C ALA A 41 -7.84 -11.43 17.35
N THR A 42 -7.91 -12.09 16.20
CA THR A 42 -7.07 -13.25 15.84
C THR A 42 -6.16 -13.01 14.64
N GLU A 43 -6.23 -11.83 14.03
CA GLU A 43 -5.45 -11.47 12.84
C GLU A 43 -5.29 -9.95 12.71
N ALA A 44 -4.31 -9.52 11.93
CA ALA A 44 -4.27 -8.17 11.40
C ALA A 44 -5.14 -8.10 10.13
N GLN A 45 -5.68 -6.91 9.84
CA GLN A 45 -6.26 -6.58 8.55
C GLN A 45 -5.32 -5.63 7.83
N LEU A 46 -4.77 -6.03 6.68
CA LEU A 46 -3.83 -5.23 5.91
C LEU A 46 -4.40 -4.93 4.53
N ARG A 47 -4.54 -3.64 4.19
CA ARG A 47 -4.78 -3.18 2.83
C ARG A 47 -3.46 -2.76 2.20
N VAL A 48 -3.19 -3.20 0.98
CA VAL A 48 -2.04 -2.77 0.19
C VAL A 48 -2.52 -1.84 -0.90
N LEU A 49 -1.86 -0.70 -1.07
CA LEU A 49 -2.15 0.29 -2.10
C LEU A 49 -0.88 0.56 -2.92
N HIS A 50 -0.99 0.45 -4.24
CA HIS A 50 0.06 0.94 -5.13
C HIS A 50 -0.18 2.41 -5.50
N ALA A 51 0.52 3.32 -4.81
CA ALA A 51 0.41 4.77 -4.97
C ALA A 51 1.67 5.42 -5.57
N ALA A 52 2.46 4.64 -6.33
CA ALA A 52 3.70 5.06 -6.98
C ALA A 52 3.45 5.28 -8.49
N PRO A 53 3.19 6.53 -8.93
CA PRO A 53 2.68 6.83 -10.27
C PRO A 53 3.65 6.51 -11.41
N THR A 54 4.95 6.46 -11.12
CA THR A 54 6.00 6.21 -12.12
C THR A 54 6.47 4.77 -12.19
N ALA A 55 6.07 3.94 -11.22
CA ALA A 55 6.43 2.53 -11.25
C ALA A 55 5.48 1.77 -12.20
N PRO A 56 5.99 0.75 -12.92
CA PRO A 56 5.13 -0.19 -13.62
C PRO A 56 4.32 -1.01 -12.61
N ALA A 57 3.50 -1.94 -13.09
CA ALA A 57 2.84 -2.91 -12.22
C ALA A 57 3.88 -3.62 -11.33
N VAL A 58 3.56 -3.81 -10.06
CA VAL A 58 4.48 -4.34 -9.05
C VAL A 58 4.03 -5.69 -8.50
N ASP A 59 5.02 -6.48 -8.06
CA ASP A 59 4.80 -7.65 -7.23
C ASP A 59 5.12 -7.30 -5.76
N ILE A 60 4.22 -7.63 -4.85
CA ILE A 60 4.38 -7.41 -3.41
C ILE A 60 4.59 -8.75 -2.71
N TYR A 61 5.69 -8.84 -1.97
CA TYR A 61 6.07 -9.98 -1.17
C TYR A 61 5.88 -9.63 0.31
N LEU A 62 5.30 -10.58 1.04
CA LEU A 62 5.22 -10.57 2.49
C LEU A 62 5.76 -11.91 2.98
N THR A 63 6.98 -11.91 3.49
CA THR A 63 7.75 -13.14 3.82
C THR A 63 8.30 -13.08 5.23
N ALA A 64 8.56 -14.22 5.86
CA ALA A 64 9.19 -14.25 7.19
C ALA A 64 10.69 -13.90 7.15
N GLY A 65 11.33 -14.01 5.98
CA GLY A 65 12.74 -13.70 5.76
C GLY A 65 12.94 -12.70 4.62
N THR A 66 14.17 -12.26 4.41
CA THR A 66 14.54 -11.23 3.41
C THR A 66 14.68 -11.78 1.99
N ASP A 67 14.88 -13.09 1.83
CA ASP A 67 15.08 -13.71 0.52
C ASP A 67 13.74 -14.03 -0.16
N ILE A 68 13.54 -13.46 -1.35
CA ILE A 68 12.34 -13.68 -2.18
C ILE A 68 12.61 -14.50 -3.45
N SER A 69 13.84 -14.99 -3.64
CA SER A 69 14.27 -15.71 -4.85
C SER A 69 13.38 -16.93 -5.15
N GLY A 70 13.01 -17.69 -4.11
CA GLY A 70 12.08 -18.83 -4.19
C GLY A 70 10.64 -18.51 -3.76
N ALA A 71 10.33 -17.28 -3.36
CA ALA A 71 9.01 -16.90 -2.88
C ALA A 71 8.05 -16.58 -4.04
N SER A 72 6.76 -16.86 -3.87
CA SER A 72 5.71 -16.28 -4.72
C SER A 72 5.21 -14.97 -4.11
N PRO A 73 4.88 -13.96 -4.93
CA PRO A 73 4.33 -12.72 -4.40
C PRO A 73 2.97 -12.96 -3.76
N ALA A 74 2.69 -12.23 -2.67
CA ALA A 74 1.39 -12.21 -2.02
C ALA A 74 0.35 -11.49 -2.90
N LEU A 75 0.79 -10.46 -3.63
CA LEU A 75 0.00 -9.77 -4.65
C LEU A 75 0.84 -9.61 -5.90
N LYS A 76 0.29 -10.03 -7.05
CA LYS A 76 1.01 -10.08 -8.32
C LYS A 76 0.48 -9.05 -9.31
N ALA A 77 1.39 -8.42 -10.06
CA ALA A 77 1.08 -7.49 -11.15
C ALA A 77 0.06 -6.41 -10.74
N VAL A 78 0.22 -5.85 -9.55
CA VAL A 78 -0.65 -4.80 -9.01
C VAL A 78 -0.41 -3.52 -9.80
N PRO A 79 -1.41 -2.97 -10.53
CA PRO A 79 -1.23 -1.74 -11.29
C PRO A 79 -1.35 -0.50 -10.38
N PHE A 80 -0.85 0.64 -10.86
CA PHE A 80 -0.99 1.92 -10.16
C PHE A 80 -2.47 2.20 -9.82
N LYS A 81 -2.69 2.74 -8.61
CA LYS A 81 -3.99 3.01 -7.96
C LYS A 81 -4.82 1.79 -7.58
N ALA A 82 -4.35 0.57 -7.83
CA ALA A 82 -5.04 -0.61 -7.30
C ALA A 82 -4.81 -0.77 -5.80
N ASP A 83 -5.87 -1.18 -5.11
CA ASP A 83 -5.82 -1.62 -3.72
C ASP A 83 -6.28 -3.07 -3.60
N SER A 84 -5.78 -3.78 -2.59
CA SER A 84 -6.11 -5.19 -2.36
C SER A 84 -7.45 -5.41 -1.65
N GLY A 85 -8.12 -4.36 -1.17
CA GLY A 85 -8.99 -4.46 -0.01
C GLY A 85 -8.23 -4.90 1.24
N TYR A 86 -8.94 -5.16 2.34
CA TYR A 86 -8.32 -5.65 3.57
C TYR A 86 -8.12 -7.16 3.53
N LEU A 87 -6.87 -7.59 3.63
CA LEU A 87 -6.46 -8.98 3.70
C LEU A 87 -6.29 -9.41 5.16
N ALA A 88 -6.77 -10.61 5.48
CA ALA A 88 -6.55 -11.26 6.76
C ALA A 88 -5.13 -11.82 6.84
N ILE A 89 -4.31 -11.28 7.75
CA ILE A 89 -2.91 -11.68 7.92
C ILE A 89 -2.71 -12.14 9.37
N ALA A 90 -2.12 -13.32 9.55
CA ALA A 90 -1.76 -13.79 10.88
C ALA A 90 -0.80 -12.80 11.56
N ALA A 91 -0.88 -12.67 12.88
CA ALA A 91 0.12 -11.90 13.60
C ALA A 91 1.51 -12.53 13.47
N GLY A 92 2.52 -11.68 13.32
CA GLY A 92 3.90 -12.09 13.16
C GLY A 92 4.80 -10.96 12.66
N ASP A 93 6.09 -11.27 12.60
CA ASP A 93 7.09 -10.40 11.98
C ASP A 93 7.29 -10.81 10.53
N TYR A 94 7.27 -9.82 9.64
CA TYR A 94 7.37 -10.00 8.21
C TYR A 94 8.38 -9.04 7.60
N GLN A 95 8.90 -9.40 6.44
CA GLN A 95 9.60 -8.53 5.52
C GLN A 95 8.67 -8.20 4.36
N VAL A 96 8.50 -6.91 4.10
CA VAL A 96 7.84 -6.42 2.90
C VAL A 96 8.90 -6.12 1.85
N THR A 97 8.76 -6.72 0.68
CA THR A 97 9.58 -6.44 -0.50
C THR A 97 8.67 -6.13 -1.67
N VAL A 98 8.99 -5.09 -2.43
CA VAL A 98 8.27 -4.73 -3.67
C VAL A 98 9.23 -4.82 -4.83
N THR A 99 8.82 -5.43 -5.93
CA THR A 99 9.59 -5.55 -7.17
C THR A 99 8.75 -5.10 -8.36
N ALA A 100 9.39 -4.84 -9.51
CA ALA A 100 8.66 -4.79 -10.77
C ALA A 100 8.03 -6.17 -11.05
N SER A 101 6.83 -6.17 -11.64
CA SER A 101 6.08 -7.40 -11.92
C SER A 101 6.91 -8.39 -12.76
N GLY A 102 7.06 -9.61 -12.28
CA GLY A 102 7.83 -10.67 -12.95
C GLY A 102 9.34 -10.60 -12.74
N ASP A 103 9.84 -9.63 -11.96
CA ASP A 103 11.23 -9.52 -11.54
C ASP A 103 11.40 -9.84 -10.03
N LYS A 104 12.63 -10.11 -9.61
CA LYS A 104 13.08 -10.35 -8.24
C LYS A 104 13.98 -9.26 -7.68
N ALA A 105 14.38 -8.27 -8.48
CA ALA A 105 15.13 -7.12 -7.99
C ALA A 105 14.24 -6.22 -7.10
N PRO A 106 14.58 -6.03 -5.81
CA PRO A 106 13.84 -5.13 -4.92
C PRO A 106 13.93 -3.68 -5.38
N VAL A 107 12.77 -3.01 -5.47
CA VAL A 107 12.68 -1.55 -5.60
C VAL A 107 12.31 -0.88 -4.28
N ILE A 108 11.62 -1.61 -3.40
CA ILE A 108 11.40 -1.23 -1.99
C ILE A 108 11.73 -2.44 -1.12
N GLY A 109 12.42 -2.20 -0.01
CA GLY A 109 12.73 -3.21 0.99
C GLY A 109 13.89 -4.14 0.59
N PRO A 110 14.07 -5.27 1.31
CA PRO A 110 13.17 -5.81 2.33
C PRO A 110 13.08 -4.90 3.57
N LEU A 111 11.86 -4.57 3.99
CA LEU A 111 11.58 -3.72 5.16
C LEU A 111 10.86 -4.55 6.25
N PRO A 112 11.34 -4.55 7.50
CA PRO A 112 10.63 -5.24 8.58
C PRO A 112 9.31 -4.56 8.93
N VAL A 113 8.27 -5.37 9.11
CA VAL A 113 6.94 -4.97 9.57
C VAL A 113 6.44 -6.01 10.58
N THR A 114 6.07 -5.55 11.77
CA THR A 114 5.38 -6.37 12.77
C THR A 114 3.89 -6.16 12.64
N LEU A 115 3.15 -7.25 12.43
CA LEU A 115 1.69 -7.26 12.40
C LEU A 115 1.17 -7.94 13.66
N ALA A 116 0.33 -7.23 14.41
CA ALA A 116 -0.31 -7.72 15.62
C ALA A 116 -1.82 -7.95 15.39
N ASN A 117 -2.38 -8.90 16.14
CA ASN A 117 -3.81 -9.15 16.12
C ASN A 117 -4.59 -7.87 16.47
N GLY A 118 -5.69 -7.64 15.76
CA GLY A 118 -6.56 -6.50 15.97
C GLY A 118 -6.11 -5.22 15.28
N GLN A 119 -4.95 -5.20 14.63
CA GLN A 119 -4.54 -4.05 13.80
C GLN A 119 -5.33 -3.99 12.50
N VAL A 120 -5.59 -2.77 12.03
CA VAL A 120 -6.22 -2.51 10.74
C VAL A 120 -5.39 -1.43 10.06
N LEU A 121 -4.64 -1.81 9.02
CA LEU A 121 -3.57 -0.99 8.45
C LEU A 121 -3.72 -0.86 6.94
N THR A 122 -3.22 0.25 6.41
CA THR A 122 -2.94 0.42 4.97
C THR A 122 -1.44 0.59 4.76
N ALA A 123 -0.85 -0.26 3.91
CA ALA A 123 0.50 -0.13 3.40
C ALA A 123 0.47 0.43 1.97
N ALA A 124 0.92 1.67 1.79
CA ALA A 124 0.94 2.35 0.50
C ALA A 124 2.38 2.45 -0.02
N ALA A 125 2.64 1.89 -1.21
CA ALA A 125 3.90 2.09 -1.91
C ALA A 125 3.89 3.44 -2.63
N LEU A 126 4.89 4.28 -2.36
CA LEU A 126 5.03 5.64 -2.87
C LEU A 126 6.30 5.75 -3.72
N SER A 127 6.26 6.60 -4.74
CA SER A 127 7.44 7.04 -5.48
C SER A 127 7.23 8.47 -5.93
N ASP A 128 8.31 9.24 -6.03
CA ASP A 128 8.28 10.51 -6.75
C ASP A 128 9.59 10.70 -7.52
N SER A 129 9.45 10.74 -8.85
CA SER A 129 10.57 10.87 -9.78
C SER A 129 10.97 12.32 -10.04
N VAL A 130 10.18 13.32 -9.61
CA VAL A 130 10.47 14.74 -9.81
C VAL A 130 11.21 15.32 -8.61
N GLY A 131 10.89 14.88 -7.40
CA GLY A 131 11.61 15.24 -6.18
C GLY A 131 12.91 14.46 -5.94
N GLY A 132 13.21 13.44 -6.74
CA GLY A 132 14.39 12.59 -6.56
C GLY A 132 14.34 11.75 -5.28
N VAL A 133 13.14 11.42 -4.79
CA VAL A 133 12.96 10.60 -3.59
C VAL A 133 12.90 9.13 -3.96
N ASP A 134 13.64 8.32 -3.21
CA ASP A 134 13.62 6.88 -3.38
C ASP A 134 12.21 6.32 -3.10
N PRO A 135 11.78 5.28 -3.84
CA PRO A 135 10.53 4.60 -3.54
C PRO A 135 10.46 4.16 -2.07
N GLY A 136 9.30 4.34 -1.45
CA GLY A 136 9.12 4.11 -0.02
C GLY A 136 7.79 3.45 0.31
N LEU A 137 7.69 2.90 1.51
CA LEU A 137 6.46 2.31 2.04
C LEU A 137 5.92 3.19 3.17
N LEU A 138 4.69 3.69 3.01
CA LEU A 138 3.94 4.38 4.06
C LEU A 138 3.00 3.38 4.73
N ILE A 139 3.09 3.25 6.06
CA ILE A 139 2.15 2.46 6.86
C ILE A 139 1.22 3.41 7.61
N LEU A 140 -0.09 3.24 7.40
CA LEU A 140 -1.16 3.98 8.04
C LEU A 140 -1.96 3.06 8.95
N ASP A 141 -2.26 3.53 10.15
CA ASP A 141 -3.21 2.87 11.05
C ASP A 141 -4.62 3.39 10.75
N ASP A 142 -5.46 2.54 10.19
CA ASP A 142 -6.80 2.92 9.71
C ASP A 142 -7.83 2.94 10.85
N ILE A 143 -7.52 2.29 11.97
CA ILE A 143 -8.33 2.34 13.18
C ILE A 143 -7.41 2.62 14.37
N SER A 144 -7.51 3.84 14.90
CA SER A 144 -6.74 4.25 16.08
C SER A 144 -6.99 3.30 17.25
N SER A 145 -5.93 2.65 17.71
CA SER A 145 -5.91 1.85 18.95
C SER A 145 -5.85 2.73 20.20
N LYS A 146 -6.68 3.78 20.31
CA LYS A 146 -6.78 4.52 21.57
C LYS A 146 -7.71 3.79 22.54
N LYS A 147 -7.10 3.16 23.55
CA LYS A 147 -7.71 3.06 24.89
C LYS A 147 -7.43 4.34 25.66
#